data_AF-A0A150UCA8-F1
#
_entry.id   AF-A0A150UCA8-F1
#
_cell.length_a   1.000
_cell.length_b   1.000
_cell.length_c   1.000
_cell.angle_alpha   90.00
_cell.angle_beta   90.00
_cell.angle_gamma   90.00
#
_symmetry.space_group_name_H-M   'P 1'
#
loop_
_entity.id
_entity.type
_entity.pdbx_description
1 polymer ?
#
loop_
_entity_poly.entity_id
_entity_poly.type
_entity_poly.pdbx_seq_one_letter_code
_entity_poly.pdbx_strand_id
1 'polypeptide(L)'
;APAKETTGSIAPTQVATAAAAPAPVAAAPKTEVGRLPTVEGWRLRNAANGGALIEGRDGLYEVYPGDPIPGVGRVDAIRRQDGRWVVVTSKGLIVAR
;
A
#
# COMPACT_ATOMS: atom_id res chain seq x y z
N ALA A 1 -28.14 -30.38 -57.15
CA ALA A 1 -28.64 -31.21 -56.04
C ALA A 1 -27.64 -31.18 -54.89
N PRO A 2 -28.09 -31.19 -53.63
CA PRO A 2 -27.66 -30.23 -52.60
C PRO A 2 -27.16 -30.89 -51.29
N ALA A 3 -26.79 -30.05 -50.31
CA ALA A 3 -27.06 -30.12 -48.85
C ALA A 3 -25.82 -29.64 -48.04
N LYS A 4 -25.91 -28.81 -47.00
CA LYS A 4 -26.97 -28.68 -45.99
C LYS A 4 -27.05 -27.23 -45.48
N GLU A 5 -28.28 -26.72 -45.42
CA GLU A 5 -28.68 -25.68 -44.47
C GLU A 5 -28.63 -26.26 -43.05
N THR A 6 -28.22 -25.47 -42.07
CA THR A 6 -28.74 -25.58 -40.70
C THR A 6 -28.88 -24.17 -40.16
N THR A 7 -30.15 -23.84 -39.97
CA THR A 7 -30.65 -22.63 -39.35
C THR A 7 -30.14 -22.52 -37.92
N GLY A 8 -29.76 -21.31 -37.54
CA GLY A 8 -29.32 -20.97 -36.20
C GLY A 8 -29.63 -19.50 -35.96
N SER A 9 -30.91 -19.16 -36.02
CA SER A 9 -31.43 -17.85 -35.62
C SER A 9 -31.06 -17.57 -34.17
N ILE A 10 -30.19 -16.59 -33.91
CA ILE A 10 -30.30 -15.72 -32.72
C ILE A 10 -29.77 -14.33 -33.09
N ALA A 11 -30.69 -13.41 -33.31
CA ALA A 11 -30.51 -11.99 -33.06
C ALA A 11 -31.91 -11.45 -32.65
N PRO A 12 -32.04 -10.36 -31.88
CA PRO A 12 -31.02 -9.45 -31.37
C PRO A 12 -31.23 -9.10 -29.88
N THR A 13 -30.47 -8.11 -29.40
CA THR A 13 -30.79 -7.25 -28.24
C THR A 13 -30.15 -7.65 -26.92
N GLN A 14 -28.90 -7.21 -26.75
CA GLN A 14 -28.48 -6.67 -25.46
C GLN A 14 -27.91 -5.27 -25.69
N VAL A 15 -28.84 -4.30 -25.80
CA VAL A 15 -28.52 -2.91 -25.45
C VAL A 15 -28.64 -2.82 -23.93
N ALA A 16 -27.50 -2.78 -23.26
CA ALA A 16 -27.37 -2.17 -21.95
C ALA A 16 -25.95 -1.59 -21.83
N THR A 17 -25.88 -0.31 -22.15
CA THR A 17 -25.03 0.68 -21.45
C THR A 17 -23.52 0.53 -21.61
N ALA A 18 -22.98 1.32 -22.54
CA ALA A 18 -21.62 1.83 -22.42
C ALA A 18 -21.51 2.68 -21.14
N ALA A 19 -20.74 2.20 -20.17
CA ALA A 19 -20.09 3.03 -19.17
C ALA A 19 -18.91 2.25 -18.55
N ALA A 20 -17.70 2.60 -19.01
CA ALA A 20 -16.43 2.51 -18.32
C ALA A 20 -16.11 1.23 -17.49
N ALA A 21 -15.20 0.42 -18.03
CA ALA A 21 -14.21 -0.32 -17.23
C ALA A 21 -13.37 0.65 -16.35
N PRO A 22 -12.68 0.22 -15.27
CA PRO A 22 -12.22 -1.16 -15.05
C PRO A 22 -12.33 -1.74 -13.62
N ALA A 23 -12.26 -3.07 -13.57
CA ALA A 23 -11.66 -3.93 -12.53
C ALA A 23 -12.03 -3.70 -11.04
N PRO A 24 -12.70 -4.67 -10.38
CA PRO A 24 -12.59 -4.78 -8.94
C PRO A 24 -11.19 -5.31 -8.62
N VAL A 25 -10.19 -4.43 -8.53
CA VAL A 25 -8.96 -4.77 -7.79
C VAL A 25 -9.34 -4.69 -6.31
N ALA A 26 -10.02 -5.73 -5.84
CA ALA A 26 -10.22 -5.96 -4.43
C ALA A 26 -8.83 -6.00 -3.79
N ALA A 27 -8.54 -4.93 -3.05
CA ALA A 27 -7.49 -4.77 -2.05
C ALA A 27 -6.29 -5.70 -2.22
N ALA A 28 -5.20 -5.15 -2.78
CA ALA A 28 -3.86 -5.68 -2.58
C ALA A 28 -3.72 -6.15 -1.12
N PRO A 29 -3.08 -7.30 -0.84
CA PRO A 29 -2.96 -7.84 0.49
C PRO A 29 -2.08 -6.89 1.30
N LYS A 30 -2.69 -5.87 1.90
CA LYS A 30 -2.09 -4.97 2.88
C LYS A 30 -2.14 -5.68 4.24
N THR A 31 -1.72 -6.93 4.25
CA THR A 31 -1.77 -7.80 5.43
C THR A 31 -0.35 -8.29 5.70
N GLU A 32 0.51 -7.36 6.12
CA GLU A 32 1.54 -7.71 7.12
C GLU A 32 2.11 -6.49 7.84
N VAL A 33 1.91 -5.28 7.31
CA VAL A 33 2.20 -4.03 8.04
C VAL A 33 1.20 -3.79 9.20
N GLY A 34 0.21 -4.67 9.40
CA GLY A 34 -0.71 -4.59 10.54
C GLY A 34 -0.27 -5.36 11.79
N ARG A 35 0.76 -6.22 11.69
CA ARG A 35 1.14 -7.14 12.79
C ARG A 35 2.44 -6.76 13.50
N LEU A 36 3.27 -5.89 12.90
CA LEU A 36 4.43 -5.38 13.61
C LEU A 36 3.98 -4.40 14.69
N PRO A 37 4.51 -4.53 15.92
CA PRO A 37 4.20 -3.58 16.98
C PRO A 37 4.60 -2.17 16.54
N THR A 38 3.73 -1.19 16.83
CA THR A 38 4.14 0.20 16.73
C THR A 38 5.17 0.44 17.82
N VAL A 39 6.30 1.03 17.46
CA VAL A 39 7.41 1.17 18.38
C VAL A 39 7.11 2.31 19.34
N GLU A 40 6.97 1.98 20.61
CA GLU A 40 6.69 2.98 21.64
C GLU A 40 7.91 3.87 21.91
N GLY A 41 7.65 5.15 22.23
CA GLY A 41 8.70 6.15 22.43
C GLY A 41 9.31 6.71 21.13
N TRP A 42 8.87 6.23 19.97
CA TRP A 42 9.24 6.76 18.67
C TRP A 42 8.00 7.25 17.92
N ARG A 43 8.06 8.45 17.35
CA ARG A 43 6.99 8.99 16.51
C ARG A 43 7.55 9.56 15.23
N LEU A 44 6.87 9.34 14.12
CA LEU A 44 7.25 10.03 12.89
C LEU A 44 6.70 11.46 12.95
N ARG A 45 7.59 12.43 12.73
CA ARG A 45 7.30 13.87 12.68
C ARG A 45 7.05 14.33 11.26
N ASN A 46 7.91 13.92 10.34
CA ASN A 46 7.81 14.28 8.94
C ASN A 46 8.39 13.18 8.07
N ALA A 47 8.01 13.12 6.79
CA ALA A 47 8.68 12.30 5.81
C ALA A 47 8.59 12.99 4.45
N ALA A 48 9.75 13.17 3.83
CA ALA A 48 9.91 13.90 2.59
C ALA A 48 11.19 13.43 1.89
N ASN A 49 11.24 13.56 0.56
CA ASN A 49 12.43 13.28 -0.25
C ASN A 49 13.03 11.86 -0.06
N GLY A 50 12.20 10.89 0.33
CA GLY A 50 12.65 9.52 0.64
C GLY A 50 13.26 9.34 2.03
N GLY A 51 13.35 10.40 2.83
CA GLY A 51 13.74 10.37 4.24
C GLY A 51 12.55 10.53 5.19
N ALA A 52 12.77 10.17 6.45
CA ALA A 52 11.82 10.29 7.54
C ALA A 52 12.47 11.02 8.72
N LEU A 53 11.80 12.04 9.20
CA LEU A 53 12.12 12.72 10.43
C LEU A 53 11.31 12.05 11.54
N ILE A 54 12.00 11.33 12.42
CA ILE A 54 11.43 10.66 13.58
C ILE A 54 11.85 11.37 14.85
N GLU A 55 11.03 11.34 15.88
CA GLU A 55 11.38 11.82 17.21
C GLU A 55 11.44 10.63 18.16
N GLY A 56 12.59 10.49 18.80
CA GLY A 56 12.85 9.52 19.85
C GLY A 56 12.98 10.19 21.22
N ARG A 57 13.49 9.43 22.19
CA ARG A 57 13.59 9.87 23.59
C ARG A 57 14.56 11.05 23.80
N ASP A 58 15.60 11.12 22.98
CA ASP A 58 16.69 12.10 23.11
C ASP A 58 16.61 13.23 22.08
N GLY A 59 15.64 13.22 21.15
CA GLY A 59 15.45 14.29 20.17
C GLY A 59 14.90 13.84 18.81
N LEU A 60 15.08 14.70 17.80
CA LEU A 60 14.74 14.43 16.41
C LEU A 60 15.89 13.73 15.68
N TYR A 61 15.55 12.77 14.84
CA TYR A 61 16.46 12.01 14.01
C TYR A 61 15.93 11.99 12.58
N GLU A 62 16.80 12.29 11.63
CA GLU A 62 16.52 12.11 10.22
C GLU A 62 17.09 10.77 9.78
N VAL A 63 16.25 9.92 9.19
CA VAL A 63 16.59 8.55 8.84
C VAL A 63 16.18 8.24 7.41
N TYR A 64 16.93 7.34 6.78
CA TYR A 64 16.71 6.89 5.40
C TYR A 64 16.57 5.38 5.36
N PRO A 65 15.98 4.80 4.30
CA PRO A 65 15.96 3.35 4.11
C PRO A 65 17.38 2.79 4.15
N GLY A 66 17.60 1.80 5.01
CA GLY A 66 18.92 1.23 5.29
C GLY A 66 19.61 1.78 6.54
N ASP A 67 19.16 2.91 7.08
CA ASP A 67 19.77 3.55 8.24
C ASP A 67 19.38 2.83 9.56
N PRO A 68 20.33 2.62 10.49
CA PRO A 68 20.06 1.97 11.77
C PRO A 68 19.54 2.96 12.82
N ILE A 69 18.36 2.67 13.38
CA ILE A 69 17.76 3.44 14.48
C ILE A 69 18.04 2.74 15.82
N PRO A 70 18.57 3.45 16.84
CA PRO A 70 18.79 2.86 18.16
C PRO A 70 17.48 2.42 18.80
N GLY A 71 17.42 1.17 19.28
CA GLY A 71 16.22 0.58 19.87
C GLY A 71 15.21 0.02 18.84
N VAL A 72 15.10 0.62 17.66
CA VAL A 72 14.08 0.29 16.63
C VAL A 72 14.62 -0.57 15.48
N GLY A 73 15.93 -0.61 15.28
CA GLY A 73 16.57 -1.38 14.22
C GLY A 73 16.65 -0.61 12.90
N ARG A 74 16.91 -1.32 11.81
CA ARG A 74 17.12 -0.72 10.50
C ARG A 74 15.79 -0.29 9.87
N VAL A 75 15.79 0.86 9.21
CA VAL A 75 14.68 1.27 8.33
C VAL A 75 14.67 0.38 7.09
N ASP A 76 13.57 -0.33 6.90
CA ASP A 76 13.31 -1.12 5.70
C ASP A 76 12.77 -0.22 4.57
N ALA A 77 11.71 0.54 4.87
CA ALA A 77 11.07 1.42 3.90
C ALA A 77 10.29 2.55 4.58
N ILE A 78 10.14 3.67 3.88
CA ILE A 78 9.28 4.78 4.31
C ILE A 78 8.14 4.88 3.30
N ARG A 79 6.91 4.66 3.75
CA ARG A 79 5.72 4.62 2.88
C ARG A 79 4.58 5.40 3.48
N ARG A 80 3.72 5.97 2.63
CA ARG A 80 2.50 6.64 3.08
C ARG A 80 1.32 5.68 2.95
N GLN A 81 0.71 5.35 4.09
CA GLN A 81 -0.43 4.44 4.23
C GLN A 81 -1.65 5.25 4.71
N ASP A 82 -2.75 5.23 3.96
CA ASP A 82 -4.01 5.87 4.34
C ASP A 82 -3.85 7.37 4.69
N GLY A 83 -2.99 8.07 3.94
CA GLY A 83 -2.64 9.47 4.17
C GLY A 83 -1.63 9.71 5.30
N ARG A 84 -1.31 8.69 6.10
CA ARG A 84 -0.35 8.72 7.20
C ARG A 84 0.99 8.14 6.78
N TRP A 85 2.08 8.78 7.19
CA TRP A 85 3.41 8.25 6.95
C TRP A 85 3.73 7.11 7.94
N VAL A 86 4.35 6.05 7.43
CA VAL A 86 4.74 4.86 8.17
C VAL A 86 6.17 4.48 7.78
N VAL A 87 7.05 4.43 8.76
CA VAL A 87 8.38 3.83 8.61
C VAL A 87 8.26 2.36 8.98
N VAL A 88 8.58 1.51 8.02
CA VAL A 88 8.76 0.09 8.23
C VAL A 88 10.19 -0.13 8.69
N THR A 89 10.36 -0.78 9.83
CA THR A 89 11.67 -1.13 10.39
C THR A 89 11.69 -2.60 10.75
N SER A 90 12.89 -3.17 10.94
CA SER A 90 13.02 -4.59 11.26
C SER A 90 12.38 -5.00 12.60
N LYS A 91 12.26 -4.10 13.58
CA LYS A 91 11.64 -4.43 14.88
C LYS A 91 10.19 -3.98 15.00
N GLY A 92 9.71 -3.09 14.13
CA GLY A 92 8.39 -2.52 14.28
C GLY A 92 8.06 -1.42 13.28
N LEU A 93 6.99 -0.70 13.58
CA LEU A 93 6.48 0.37 12.73
C LEU A 93 6.52 1.69 13.48
N ILE A 94 6.95 2.75 12.79
CA ILE A 94 6.88 4.11 13.32
C ILE A 94 5.86 4.87 12.50
N VAL A 95 4.76 5.25 13.14
CA VAL A 95 3.65 5.94 12.47
C VAL A 95 3.69 7.43 12.75
N ALA A 96 3.22 8.24 11.80
CA ALA A 96 2.98 9.66 12.06
C ALA A 96 1.78 9.79 12.99
N ARG A 97 1.99 10.41 14.16
CA ARG A 97 0.91 10.71 15.10
C ARG A 97 0.51 12.17 15.01
#